data_AF-A0A367M8I4-F1
#
_entry.id   AF-A0A367M8I4-F1
#
_cell.length_a   1.000
_cell.length_b   1.000
_cell.length_c   1.000
_cell.angle_alpha   90.00
_cell.angle_beta   90.00
_cell.angle_gamma   90.00
#
_symmetry.space_group_name_H-M   'P 1'
#
loop_
_entity.id
_entity.type
_entity.pdbx_description
1 polymer ?
#
loop_
_entity_poly.entity_id
_entity_poly.type
_entity_poly.pdbx_seq_one_letter_code
_entity_poly.pdbx_strand_id
1 'polypeptide(L)'
;MVHGVEKHHEIKRTRIFRDTRPFFEQILEDFSSFHAILIVYVILVFPLFFLPALFELSLVLGLIYSFIPLSRKPDIPFRKRKSLNELDRNDKHPGTGKPQQSRGIAFIGNRKSDNAEIWAANEDLRTHAFIIGSTGAGKTEGLISIAYNALVWGSGFAYTDGKGDVSLYAKIFSMVRSMGREDDLLVINYMTGNADTTKKRSDKLSNTYNPFAVGNSESLIQLVVSLMDAGDAKGDMWKGRAISFISSVMPALVDLRDQSLLMLHIGAIREALPYPKYFELMNNVNISQKSRDMMQAFLYDVPGYKRDKGENQSATFNEQYGYQQMQFTRILSSLADTYGHIYHTPQGEVVLKDVVVNRRIFLALLPALEKSRPELGNLGKIIVAGMKGMMGAQLGNKVEGSKLELLDSRQTTAPTPFIAIFDELGYYIPDDAALMWAQARSLGFALIAAGQDLQAFYRTS
;
A
#
# COMPACT_ATOMS: atom_id res chain seq x y z
N MET A 1 -44.32 -1.84 16.79
CA MET A 1 -44.75 -1.24 15.50
C MET A 1 -43.51 -0.93 14.68
N VAL A 2 -43.23 -1.72 13.64
CA VAL A 2 -42.15 -1.44 12.69
C VAL A 2 -42.61 -0.27 11.83
N HIS A 3 -42.01 0.91 12.01
CA HIS A 3 -42.26 2.07 11.17
C HIS A 3 -41.37 1.96 9.92
N GLY A 4 -41.86 1.24 8.91
CA GLY A 4 -41.31 1.25 7.56
C GLY A 4 -42.14 2.16 6.66
N VAL A 5 -41.50 2.79 5.69
CA VAL A 5 -42.17 3.64 4.68
C VAL A 5 -43.11 2.75 3.85
N GLU A 6 -44.41 3.08 3.82
CA GLU A 6 -45.38 2.38 2.98
C GLU A 6 -45.13 2.66 1.49
N LYS A 7 -45.46 1.71 0.61
CA LYS A 7 -45.14 1.74 -0.84
C LYS A 7 -45.60 3.00 -1.59
N HIS A 8 -46.61 3.70 -1.08
CA HIS A 8 -47.11 4.96 -1.67
C HIS A 8 -46.34 6.21 -1.21
N HIS A 9 -45.64 6.12 -0.07
CA HIS A 9 -44.70 7.14 0.43
C HIS A 9 -43.29 6.95 -0.17
N GLU A 10 -43.06 5.88 -0.92
CA GLU A 10 -41.78 5.59 -1.56
C GLU A 10 -41.56 6.50 -2.77
N ILE A 11 -40.70 7.51 -2.61
CA ILE A 11 -40.25 8.36 -3.72
C ILE A 11 -39.34 7.52 -4.62
N LYS A 12 -39.75 7.30 -5.87
CA LYS A 12 -38.88 6.66 -6.88
C LYS A 12 -37.55 7.42 -6.94
N ARG A 13 -36.42 6.71 -6.83
CA ARG A 13 -35.07 7.29 -6.88
C ARG A 13 -34.84 8.21 -8.10
N THR A 14 -35.53 7.97 -9.20
CA THR A 14 -35.49 8.82 -10.41
C THR A 14 -36.06 10.23 -10.23
N ARG A 15 -36.88 10.48 -9.20
CA ARG A 15 -37.31 11.84 -8.82
C ARG A 15 -36.29 12.57 -7.94
N ILE A 16 -35.39 11.84 -7.29
CA ILE A 16 -34.34 12.41 -6.41
C ILE A 16 -33.18 12.94 -7.26
N PHE A 17 -32.84 12.25 -8.34
CA PHE A 17 -31.84 12.70 -9.31
C PHE A 17 -32.53 13.44 -10.46
N ARG A 18 -32.39 14.77 -10.51
CA ARG A 18 -32.87 15.57 -11.64
C ARG A 18 -31.99 15.30 -12.87
N ASP A 19 -32.58 14.79 -13.94
CA ASP A 19 -31.89 14.67 -15.23
C ASP A 19 -31.59 16.08 -15.77
N THR A 20 -30.31 16.40 -15.90
CA THR A 20 -29.83 17.71 -16.36
C THR A 20 -29.60 17.76 -17.87
N ARG A 21 -29.80 16.64 -18.58
CA ARG A 21 -29.62 16.58 -20.04
C ARG A 21 -30.70 17.38 -20.77
N PRO A 22 -30.42 17.95 -21.95
CA PRO A 22 -31.42 18.61 -22.78
C PRO A 22 -32.62 17.71 -23.06
N PHE A 23 -33.83 18.28 -23.10
CA PHE A 23 -35.08 17.55 -23.34
C PHE A 23 -35.06 16.69 -24.62
N PHE A 24 -34.41 17.18 -25.67
CA PHE A 24 -34.25 16.44 -26.93
C PHE A 24 -33.40 15.16 -26.77
N GLU A 25 -32.36 15.19 -25.94
CA GLU A 25 -31.55 13.99 -25.67
C GLU A 25 -32.33 12.95 -24.86
N GLN A 26 -33.18 13.39 -23.94
CA GLN A 26 -34.05 12.50 -23.17
C GLN A 26 -35.06 11.78 -24.08
N ILE A 27 -35.72 12.52 -24.98
CA ILE A 27 -36.64 11.94 -25.97
C ILE A 27 -35.89 10.93 -26.87
N LEU A 28 -34.73 11.31 -27.41
CA LEU A 28 -33.96 10.41 -28.27
C LEU A 28 -33.55 9.13 -27.54
N GLU A 29 -33.23 9.20 -26.25
CA GLU A 29 -32.90 8.02 -25.45
C GLU A 29 -34.13 7.12 -25.22
N ASP A 30 -35.28 7.71 -24.92
CA ASP A 30 -36.54 6.96 -24.76
C ASP A 30 -36.92 6.24 -26.07
N PHE A 31 -36.78 6.92 -27.21
CA PHE A 31 -36.97 6.34 -28.55
C PHE A 31 -35.88 5.33 -28.94
N SER A 32 -34.74 5.31 -28.26
CA SER A 32 -33.68 4.30 -28.45
C SER A 32 -33.82 3.10 -27.52
N SER A 33 -34.82 3.09 -26.64
CA SER A 33 -35.08 1.97 -25.73
C SER A 33 -35.58 0.74 -26.49
N PHE A 34 -35.26 -0.46 -26.00
CA PHE A 34 -35.68 -1.72 -26.64
C PHE A 34 -37.20 -1.81 -26.84
N HIS A 35 -37.98 -1.34 -25.87
CA HIS A 35 -39.44 -1.31 -25.94
C HIS A 35 -39.94 -0.32 -27.01
N ALA A 36 -39.35 0.87 -27.10
CA ALA A 36 -39.72 1.84 -28.14
C ALA A 36 -39.38 1.31 -29.54
N ILE A 37 -38.21 0.67 -29.71
CA ILE A 37 -37.80 0.05 -30.98
C ILE A 37 -38.84 -0.99 -31.41
N LEU A 38 -39.24 -1.88 -30.51
CA LEU A 38 -40.26 -2.89 -30.79
C LEU A 38 -41.61 -2.24 -31.16
N ILE A 39 -42.08 -1.27 -30.37
CA ILE A 39 -43.37 -0.60 -30.61
C ILE A 39 -43.36 0.09 -31.97
N VAL A 40 -42.30 0.83 -32.30
CA VAL A 40 -42.17 1.56 -33.57
C VAL A 40 -42.16 0.59 -34.75
N TYR A 41 -41.36 -0.48 -34.71
CA TYR A 41 -41.35 -1.45 -35.81
C TYR A 41 -42.65 -2.26 -35.90
N VAL A 42 -43.32 -2.58 -34.79
CA VAL A 42 -44.65 -3.21 -34.82
C VAL A 42 -45.68 -2.28 -35.46
N ILE A 43 -45.68 -0.99 -35.14
CA ILE A 43 -46.57 0.01 -35.76
C ILE A 43 -46.27 0.18 -37.26
N LEU A 44 -45.00 0.09 -37.67
CA LEU A 44 -44.63 0.20 -39.09
C LEU A 44 -45.00 -1.04 -39.91
N VAL A 45 -44.96 -2.23 -39.30
CA VAL A 45 -45.20 -3.52 -39.97
C VAL A 45 -46.66 -3.96 -39.91
N PHE A 46 -47.37 -3.72 -38.81
CA PHE A 46 -48.75 -4.20 -38.62
C PHE A 46 -49.75 -3.72 -39.69
N PRO A 47 -49.73 -2.46 -40.16
CA PRO A 47 -50.63 -1.99 -41.22
C PRO A 47 -50.38 -2.66 -42.59
N LEU A 48 -49.19 -3.20 -42.83
CA LEU A 48 -48.84 -3.84 -44.11
C LEU A 48 -49.65 -5.12 -44.38
N PHE A 49 -50.17 -5.77 -43.33
CA PHE A 49 -51.06 -6.92 -43.47
C PHE A 49 -52.41 -6.56 -44.12
N PHE A 50 -52.86 -5.31 -43.98
CA PHE A 50 -54.13 -4.84 -44.50
C PHE A 50 -53.98 -3.95 -45.73
N LEU A 51 -52.85 -3.22 -45.84
CA LEU A 51 -52.56 -2.27 -46.91
C LEU A 51 -51.13 -2.44 -47.44
N PRO A 52 -50.89 -3.40 -48.37
CA PRO A 52 -49.55 -3.65 -48.92
C PRO A 52 -48.93 -2.45 -49.65
N ALA A 53 -49.75 -1.52 -50.17
CA ALA A 53 -49.29 -0.32 -50.86
C ALA A 53 -48.46 0.64 -49.97
N LEU A 54 -48.52 0.50 -48.65
CA LEU A 54 -47.74 1.33 -47.70
C LEU A 54 -46.29 0.83 -47.51
N PHE A 55 -45.88 -0.26 -48.18
CA PHE A 55 -44.57 -0.88 -47.98
C PHE A 55 -43.39 0.07 -48.16
N GLU A 56 -43.36 0.84 -49.25
CA GLU A 56 -42.24 1.75 -49.53
C GLU A 56 -42.11 2.84 -48.45
N LEU A 57 -43.24 3.35 -47.96
CA LEU A 57 -43.28 4.35 -46.89
C LEU A 57 -42.79 3.76 -45.56
N SER A 58 -43.26 2.58 -45.18
CA SER A 58 -42.81 1.88 -43.96
C SER A 58 -41.31 1.55 -43.99
N LEU A 59 -40.78 1.18 -45.16
CA LEU A 59 -39.35 0.90 -45.35
C LEU A 59 -38.50 2.17 -45.13
N VAL A 60 -38.87 3.29 -45.77
CA VAL A 60 -38.14 4.56 -45.62
C VAL A 60 -38.18 5.06 -44.17
N LEU A 61 -39.34 5.03 -43.52
CA LEU A 61 -39.48 5.43 -42.12
C LEU A 61 -38.70 4.51 -41.18
N GLY A 62 -38.72 3.20 -41.44
CA GLY A 62 -37.95 2.21 -40.68
C GLY A 62 -36.43 2.41 -40.81
N LEU A 63 -35.95 2.79 -42.00
CA LEU A 63 -34.54 3.13 -42.24
C LEU A 63 -34.15 4.43 -41.54
N ILE A 64 -34.96 5.49 -41.64
CA ILE A 64 -34.71 6.76 -40.93
C ILE A 64 -34.69 6.52 -39.42
N TYR A 65 -35.66 5.78 -38.90
CA TYR A 65 -35.72 5.45 -37.48
C TYR A 65 -34.52 4.62 -37.03
N SER A 66 -34.02 3.69 -37.86
CA SER A 66 -32.85 2.86 -37.52
C SER A 66 -31.59 3.66 -37.18
N PHE A 67 -31.43 4.88 -37.72
CA PHE A 67 -30.31 5.75 -37.37
C PHE A 67 -30.34 6.20 -35.91
N ILE A 68 -31.51 6.28 -35.27
CA ILE A 68 -31.65 6.71 -33.86
C ILE A 68 -31.00 5.69 -32.91
N PRO A 69 -31.41 4.41 -32.86
CA PRO A 69 -30.77 3.42 -32.01
C PRO A 69 -29.35 3.08 -32.44
N LEU A 70 -29.00 3.16 -33.74
CA LEU A 70 -27.63 2.95 -34.22
C LEU A 70 -26.67 4.08 -33.79
N SER A 71 -27.18 5.30 -33.60
CA SER A 71 -26.39 6.43 -33.11
C SER A 71 -26.20 6.42 -31.58
N ARG A 72 -26.77 5.43 -30.89
CA ARG A 72 -26.69 5.31 -29.43
C ARG A 72 -25.23 5.15 -29.00
N LYS A 73 -24.82 5.99 -28.06
CA LYS A 73 -23.53 5.88 -27.40
C LYS A 73 -23.67 4.88 -26.25
N PRO A 74 -22.79 3.87 -26.12
CA PRO A 74 -22.81 2.99 -24.96
C PRO A 74 -22.55 3.82 -23.71
N ASP A 75 -23.36 3.59 -22.67
CA ASP A 75 -23.13 4.19 -21.36
C ASP A 75 -21.96 3.46 -20.70
N ILE A 76 -20.85 4.18 -20.50
CA ILE A 76 -19.62 3.66 -19.91
C ILE A 76 -19.49 4.29 -18.52
N PRO A 77 -19.64 3.52 -17.42
CA PRO A 77 -19.71 4.07 -16.08
C PRO A 77 -18.44 4.82 -15.63
N PHE A 78 -17.26 4.37 -16.06
CA PHE A 78 -16.00 5.00 -15.69
C PHE A 78 -15.01 5.07 -16.86
N ARG A 79 -14.21 4.02 -17.11
CA ARG A 79 -13.36 3.92 -18.30
C ARG A 79 -13.77 2.76 -19.18
N LYS A 80 -13.52 2.90 -20.48
CA LYS A 80 -13.65 1.80 -21.43
C LYS A 80 -12.49 0.82 -21.30
N ARG A 81 -12.79 -0.48 -21.32
CA ARG A 81 -11.81 -1.57 -21.23
C ARG A 81 -10.77 -1.49 -22.35
N LYS A 82 -9.48 -1.53 -22.00
CA LYS A 82 -8.36 -1.37 -22.92
C LYS A 82 -8.32 -2.42 -24.05
N SER A 83 -8.74 -3.66 -23.76
CA SER A 83 -8.72 -4.75 -24.74
C SER A 83 -9.68 -4.57 -25.92
N LEU A 84 -10.65 -3.64 -25.83
CA LEU A 84 -11.57 -3.37 -26.93
C LEU A 84 -10.91 -2.61 -28.08
N ASN A 85 -9.77 -1.93 -27.84
CA ASN A 85 -9.08 -1.11 -28.84
C ASN A 85 -9.99 -0.08 -29.54
N GLU A 86 -10.94 0.49 -28.79
CA GLU A 86 -11.88 1.49 -29.28
C GLU A 86 -11.64 2.85 -28.63
N LEU A 87 -12.08 3.93 -29.29
CA LEU A 87 -12.09 5.25 -28.67
C LEU A 87 -13.10 5.30 -27.52
N ASP A 88 -12.65 5.84 -26.40
CA ASP A 88 -13.46 6.20 -25.25
C ASP A 88 -13.88 7.67 -25.40
N ARG A 89 -15.14 7.90 -25.75
CA ARG A 89 -15.70 9.24 -25.96
C ARG A 89 -15.95 9.98 -24.64
N ASN A 90 -16.02 9.26 -23.52
CA ASN A 90 -16.23 9.82 -22.18
C ASN A 90 -14.89 10.22 -21.54
N ASP A 91 -13.79 9.56 -21.92
CA ASP A 91 -12.44 9.95 -21.51
C ASP A 91 -11.82 10.98 -22.47
N LYS A 92 -11.90 12.26 -22.11
CA LYS A 92 -11.32 13.36 -22.90
C LYS A 92 -9.93 13.72 -22.38
N HIS A 93 -8.98 13.90 -23.28
CA HIS A 93 -7.63 14.32 -22.92
C HIS A 93 -7.67 15.74 -22.33
N PRO A 94 -7.09 15.98 -21.14
CA PRO A 94 -7.25 17.25 -20.41
C PRO A 94 -6.71 18.48 -21.17
N GLY A 95 -5.67 18.30 -22.00
CA GLY A 95 -5.08 19.40 -22.78
C GLY A 95 -5.70 19.63 -24.17
N THR A 96 -6.36 18.63 -24.77
CA THR A 96 -6.83 18.73 -26.17
C THR A 96 -8.35 18.62 -26.29
N GLY A 97 -9.04 18.17 -25.23
CA GLY A 97 -10.48 17.91 -25.23
C GLY A 97 -10.93 16.75 -26.12
N LYS A 98 -10.00 16.10 -26.82
CA LYS A 98 -10.30 15.00 -27.74
C LYS A 98 -10.50 13.68 -26.98
N PRO A 99 -11.40 12.79 -27.46
CA PRO A 99 -11.52 11.43 -26.97
C PRO A 99 -10.18 10.69 -26.98
N GLN A 100 -9.92 9.90 -25.94
CA GLN A 100 -8.74 9.07 -25.81
C GLN A 100 -9.04 7.63 -26.22
N GLN A 101 -7.99 6.86 -26.50
CA GLN A 101 -8.11 5.41 -26.69
C GLN A 101 -8.50 4.73 -25.37
N SER A 102 -9.31 3.66 -25.44
CA SER A 102 -9.70 2.86 -24.29
C SER A 102 -8.50 2.43 -23.46
N ARG A 103 -8.54 2.70 -22.15
CA ARG A 103 -7.38 2.57 -21.25
C ARG A 103 -7.69 1.97 -19.88
N GLY A 104 -8.92 1.48 -19.68
CA GLY A 104 -9.29 0.74 -18.48
C GLY A 104 -8.54 -0.59 -18.38
N ILE A 105 -7.71 -0.74 -17.35
CA ILE A 105 -6.87 -1.92 -17.09
C ILE A 105 -7.26 -2.65 -15.80
N ALA A 106 -7.83 -1.96 -14.80
CA ALA A 106 -8.32 -2.57 -13.57
C ALA A 106 -9.83 -2.69 -13.61
N PHE A 107 -10.32 -3.90 -13.39
CA PHE A 107 -11.73 -4.16 -13.16
C PHE A 107 -12.06 -3.94 -11.68
N ILE A 108 -12.97 -3.01 -11.41
CA ILE A 108 -13.41 -2.66 -10.05
C ILE A 108 -14.68 -3.42 -9.67
N GLY A 109 -15.58 -3.66 -10.64
CA GLY A 109 -16.85 -4.35 -10.43
C GLY A 109 -17.89 -3.95 -11.47
N ASN A 110 -19.16 -4.21 -11.17
CA ASN A 110 -20.29 -3.89 -12.04
C ASN A 110 -21.23 -2.89 -11.39
N ARG A 111 -21.78 -1.99 -12.20
CA ARG A 111 -22.83 -1.06 -11.78
C ARG A 111 -24.12 -1.84 -11.50
N LYS A 112 -24.71 -1.64 -10.32
CA LYS A 112 -25.88 -2.41 -9.86
C LYS A 112 -27.13 -2.29 -10.75
N SER A 113 -27.30 -1.19 -11.48
CA SER A 113 -28.51 -0.92 -12.28
C SER A 113 -28.64 -1.82 -13.51
N ASP A 114 -27.53 -2.07 -14.19
CA ASP A 114 -27.51 -2.64 -15.55
C ASP A 114 -26.31 -3.58 -15.77
N ASN A 115 -25.59 -3.90 -14.70
CA ASN A 115 -24.41 -4.75 -14.71
C ASN A 115 -23.26 -4.24 -15.59
N ALA A 116 -23.25 -2.95 -15.95
CA ALA A 116 -22.18 -2.37 -16.75
C ALA A 116 -20.84 -2.44 -16.01
N GLU A 117 -19.79 -2.91 -16.69
CA GLU A 117 -18.46 -3.07 -16.10
C GLU A 117 -17.83 -1.70 -15.77
N ILE A 118 -17.17 -1.63 -14.61
CA ILE A 118 -16.46 -0.45 -14.12
C ILE A 118 -14.97 -0.75 -14.22
N TRP A 119 -14.30 -0.09 -15.17
CA TRP A 119 -12.85 -0.18 -15.35
C TRP A 119 -12.16 1.13 -14.98
N ALA A 120 -10.97 1.04 -14.40
CA ALA A 120 -10.09 2.16 -14.10
C ALA A 120 -8.80 2.12 -14.93
N ALA A 121 -8.29 3.28 -15.33
CA ALA A 121 -7.01 3.41 -16.03
C ALA A 121 -5.84 3.43 -15.05
N ASN A 122 -4.62 3.28 -15.57
CA ASN A 122 -3.39 3.35 -14.77
C ASN A 122 -3.29 4.67 -13.99
N GLU A 123 -3.56 5.81 -14.61
CA GLU A 123 -3.50 7.11 -13.93
C GLU A 123 -4.57 7.27 -12.85
N ASP A 124 -5.74 6.66 -13.04
CA ASP A 124 -6.81 6.65 -12.03
C ASP A 124 -6.36 5.83 -10.81
N LEU A 125 -5.75 4.65 -11.01
CA LEU A 125 -5.25 3.82 -9.91
C LEU A 125 -4.09 4.47 -9.15
N ARG A 126 -3.23 5.19 -9.85
CA ARG A 126 -2.11 5.94 -9.25
C ARG A 126 -2.57 7.14 -8.42
N THR A 127 -3.86 7.52 -8.45
CA THR A 127 -4.41 8.51 -7.49
C THR A 127 -4.73 7.91 -6.14
N HIS A 128 -4.47 6.60 -5.96
CA HIS A 128 -4.76 5.85 -4.75
C HIS A 128 -6.27 5.67 -4.50
N ALA A 129 -6.61 4.71 -3.65
CA ALA A 129 -7.99 4.41 -3.31
C ALA A 129 -8.16 4.34 -1.78
N PHE A 130 -9.34 4.76 -1.33
CA PHE A 130 -9.75 4.66 0.07
C PHE A 130 -11.06 3.88 0.16
N ILE A 131 -11.04 2.75 0.87
CA ILE A 131 -12.17 1.82 0.96
C ILE A 131 -12.61 1.70 2.41
N ILE A 132 -13.81 2.20 2.70
CA ILE A 132 -14.45 2.07 4.01
C ILE A 132 -15.53 1.00 3.93
N GLY A 133 -15.53 0.09 4.91
CA GLY A 133 -16.60 -0.87 5.07
C GLY A 133 -16.54 -1.53 6.45
N SER A 134 -17.69 -1.61 7.11
CA SER A 134 -17.80 -2.27 8.41
C SER A 134 -17.48 -3.76 8.32
N THR A 135 -17.23 -4.38 9.47
CA THR A 135 -17.06 -5.84 9.56
C THR A 135 -18.28 -6.55 8.98
N GLY A 136 -18.05 -7.50 8.06
CA GLY A 136 -19.10 -8.20 7.34
C GLY A 136 -19.55 -7.56 6.02
N ALA A 137 -19.09 -6.34 5.69
CA ALA A 137 -19.43 -5.68 4.42
C ALA A 137 -18.73 -6.26 3.17
N GLY A 138 -17.90 -7.30 3.33
CA GLY A 138 -17.14 -7.90 2.22
C GLY A 138 -15.87 -7.15 1.82
N LYS A 139 -15.39 -6.21 2.65
CA LYS A 139 -14.18 -5.40 2.38
C LYS A 139 -12.97 -6.25 1.97
N THR A 140 -12.65 -7.29 2.73
CA THR A 140 -11.49 -8.16 2.48
C THR A 140 -11.60 -8.89 1.12
N GLU A 141 -12.77 -9.41 0.76
CA GLU A 141 -12.99 -10.02 -0.56
C GLU A 141 -12.84 -9.01 -1.71
N GLY A 142 -13.32 -7.78 -1.51
CA GLY A 142 -13.13 -6.69 -2.46
C GLY A 142 -11.65 -6.35 -2.65
N LEU A 143 -10.87 -6.27 -1.56
CA LEU A 143 -9.43 -6.01 -1.62
C LEU A 143 -8.66 -7.15 -2.30
N ILE A 144 -8.97 -8.42 -2.00
CA ILE A 144 -8.40 -9.58 -2.69
C ILE A 144 -8.72 -9.52 -4.18
N SER A 145 -9.96 -9.17 -4.56
CA SER A 145 -10.37 -9.03 -5.96
C SER A 145 -9.60 -7.91 -6.68
N ILE A 146 -9.32 -6.80 -6.00
CA ILE A 146 -8.47 -5.74 -6.55
C ILE A 146 -7.03 -6.24 -6.71
N ALA A 147 -6.48 -6.95 -5.72
CA ALA A 147 -5.15 -7.55 -5.82
C ALA A 147 -5.04 -8.56 -6.98
N TYR A 148 -6.11 -9.29 -7.29
CA TYR A 148 -6.13 -10.23 -8.42
C TYR A 148 -5.88 -9.54 -9.76
N ASN A 149 -6.31 -8.29 -9.94
CA ASN A 149 -6.01 -7.52 -11.14
C ASN A 149 -4.49 -7.43 -11.38
N ALA A 150 -3.69 -7.26 -10.33
CA ALA A 150 -2.22 -7.22 -10.45
C ALA A 150 -1.66 -8.53 -11.00
N LEU A 151 -2.19 -9.68 -10.58
CA LEU A 151 -1.76 -10.98 -11.09
C LEU A 151 -2.13 -11.16 -12.56
N VAL A 152 -3.32 -10.72 -12.97
CA VAL A 152 -3.76 -10.74 -14.38
C VAL A 152 -2.85 -9.90 -15.28
N TRP A 153 -2.25 -8.84 -14.73
CA TRP A 153 -1.28 -8.01 -15.45
C TRP A 153 0.13 -8.61 -15.54
N GLY A 154 0.39 -9.76 -14.91
CA GLY A 154 1.75 -10.26 -14.70
C GLY A 154 2.56 -9.40 -13.72
N SER A 155 1.89 -8.64 -12.85
CA SER A 155 2.49 -7.83 -11.79
C SER A 155 2.39 -8.54 -10.44
N GLY A 156 3.15 -8.08 -9.46
CA GLY A 156 2.98 -8.41 -8.05
C GLY A 156 2.15 -7.36 -7.32
N PHE A 157 1.87 -7.63 -6.05
CA PHE A 157 1.22 -6.71 -5.12
C PHE A 157 1.77 -6.90 -3.71
N ALA A 158 1.65 -5.86 -2.88
CA ALA A 158 1.85 -5.96 -1.45
C ALA A 158 0.50 -5.88 -0.73
N TYR A 159 0.29 -6.72 0.29
CA TYR A 159 -0.92 -6.74 1.10
C TYR A 159 -0.54 -6.79 2.58
N THR A 160 -0.92 -5.77 3.35
CA THR A 160 -0.77 -5.74 4.80
C THR A 160 -2.15 -5.93 5.43
N ASP A 161 -2.34 -7.04 6.11
CA ASP A 161 -3.56 -7.38 6.81
C ASP A 161 -3.46 -7.01 8.29
N GLY A 162 -4.29 -6.05 8.70
CA GLY A 162 -4.43 -5.64 10.10
C GLY A 162 -5.41 -6.50 10.91
N LYS A 163 -6.01 -7.56 10.36
CA LYS A 163 -6.93 -8.44 11.10
C LYS A 163 -6.25 -9.69 11.66
N GLY A 164 -5.24 -10.21 10.96
CA GLY A 164 -4.55 -11.43 11.33
C GLY A 164 -5.40 -12.65 11.03
N ASP A 165 -5.90 -12.77 9.80
CA ASP A 165 -6.69 -13.92 9.37
C ASP A 165 -5.87 -14.88 8.49
N VAL A 166 -5.61 -16.10 8.98
CA VAL A 166 -4.91 -17.15 8.22
C VAL A 166 -5.70 -17.56 6.96
N SER A 167 -7.03 -17.38 6.95
CA SER A 167 -7.86 -17.64 5.77
C SER A 167 -7.47 -16.74 4.58
N LEU A 168 -6.98 -15.52 4.85
CA LEU A 168 -6.48 -14.61 3.82
C LEU A 168 -5.26 -15.20 3.11
N TYR A 169 -4.31 -15.77 3.86
CA TYR A 169 -3.16 -16.44 3.27
C TYR A 169 -3.58 -17.59 2.36
N ALA A 170 -4.53 -18.44 2.80
CA ALA A 170 -5.00 -19.55 1.98
C ALA A 170 -5.65 -19.08 0.66
N LYS A 171 -6.45 -18.00 0.71
CA LYS A 171 -7.05 -17.39 -0.49
C LYS A 171 -6.01 -16.80 -1.42
N ILE A 172 -5.05 -16.04 -0.89
CA ILE A 172 -3.96 -15.46 -1.67
C ILE A 172 -3.10 -16.55 -2.29
N PHE A 173 -2.70 -17.56 -1.52
CA PHE A 173 -1.92 -18.68 -2.02
C PHE A 173 -2.64 -19.44 -3.14
N SER A 174 -3.94 -19.73 -2.97
CA SER A 174 -4.76 -20.37 -4.00
C SER A 174 -4.82 -19.54 -5.30
N MET A 175 -5.02 -18.23 -5.15
CA MET A 175 -5.06 -17.27 -6.24
C MET A 175 -3.70 -17.13 -6.97
N VAL A 176 -2.59 -17.18 -6.24
CA VAL A 176 -1.25 -17.09 -6.82
C VAL A 176 -0.87 -18.40 -7.51
N ARG A 177 -1.20 -19.54 -6.89
CA ARG A 177 -0.98 -20.87 -7.47
C ARG A 177 -1.80 -21.11 -8.73
N SER A 178 -3.03 -20.59 -8.81
CA SER A 178 -3.82 -20.69 -10.04
C SER A 178 -3.20 -19.93 -11.22
N MET A 179 -2.32 -18.98 -10.93
CA MET A 179 -1.55 -18.21 -11.92
C MET A 179 -0.12 -18.76 -12.13
N GLY A 180 0.26 -19.84 -11.44
CA GLY A 180 1.58 -20.47 -11.54
C GLY A 180 2.74 -19.62 -11.00
N ARG A 181 2.48 -18.76 -10.01
CA ARG A 181 3.45 -17.82 -9.43
C ARG A 181 3.72 -18.05 -7.94
N GLU A 182 3.50 -19.26 -7.44
CA GLU A 182 3.68 -19.61 -6.03
C GLU A 182 5.10 -19.31 -5.50
N ASP A 183 6.13 -19.43 -6.35
CA ASP A 183 7.52 -19.12 -6.00
C ASP A 183 7.77 -17.62 -5.75
N ASP A 184 6.88 -16.75 -6.25
CA ASP A 184 6.95 -15.29 -6.06
C ASP A 184 6.28 -14.82 -4.76
N LEU A 185 5.63 -15.72 -4.00
CA LEU A 185 4.90 -15.36 -2.78
C LEU A 185 5.82 -15.34 -1.55
N LEU A 186 5.95 -14.16 -0.95
CA LEU A 186 6.68 -13.93 0.30
C LEU A 186 5.70 -13.51 1.40
N VAL A 187 5.83 -14.12 2.58
CA VAL A 187 4.92 -13.91 3.71
C VAL A 187 5.68 -13.57 4.98
N ILE A 188 5.32 -12.44 5.59
CA ILE A 188 5.70 -12.09 6.95
C ILE A 188 4.50 -12.31 7.85
N ASN A 189 4.55 -13.40 8.62
CA ASN A 189 3.47 -13.79 9.50
C ASN A 189 3.87 -13.52 10.95
N TYR A 190 3.24 -12.52 11.56
CA TYR A 190 3.44 -12.18 12.97
C TYR A 190 2.56 -12.97 13.93
N MET A 191 1.61 -13.75 13.40
CA MET A 191 0.76 -14.62 14.22
C MET A 191 1.58 -15.81 14.68
N THR A 192 1.65 -15.98 15.99
CA THR A 192 2.43 -17.07 16.62
C THR A 192 1.52 -18.10 17.27
N GLY A 193 0.22 -17.80 17.44
CA GLY A 193 -0.72 -18.67 18.14
C GLY A 193 -0.33 -18.94 19.59
N ASN A 194 0.35 -17.98 20.23
CA ASN A 194 0.99 -18.11 21.55
C ASN A 194 2.05 -19.23 21.63
N ALA A 195 2.54 -19.72 20.50
CA ALA A 195 3.63 -20.68 20.47
C ALA A 195 4.97 -20.01 20.76
N ASP A 196 5.84 -20.74 21.44
CA ASP A 196 7.22 -20.33 21.67
C ASP A 196 8.02 -20.42 20.36
N THR A 197 8.39 -19.26 19.82
CA THR A 197 9.11 -19.11 18.54
C THR A 197 10.60 -19.42 18.66
N THR A 198 11.12 -19.60 19.87
CA THR A 198 12.54 -19.92 20.13
C THR A 198 12.84 -21.41 19.97
N LYS A 199 11.80 -22.27 20.03
CA LYS A 199 11.95 -23.72 19.92
C LYS A 199 12.08 -24.15 18.46
N LYS A 200 12.87 -25.21 18.22
CA LYS A 200 12.96 -25.86 16.91
C LYS A 200 11.58 -26.39 16.52
N ARG A 201 11.18 -26.13 15.28
CA ARG A 201 9.91 -26.54 14.68
C ARG A 201 10.15 -27.25 13.35
N SER A 202 9.24 -28.14 12.97
CA SER A 202 9.22 -28.78 11.66
C SER A 202 8.53 -27.92 10.60
N ASP A 203 7.64 -27.02 11.03
CA ASP A 203 6.92 -26.07 10.19
C ASP A 203 7.61 -24.71 10.14
N LYS A 204 7.57 -24.05 8.98
CA LYS A 204 8.06 -22.69 8.80
C LYS A 204 6.91 -21.70 9.04
N LEU A 205 7.05 -20.87 10.06
CA LEU A 205 6.03 -19.91 10.47
C LEU A 205 5.89 -18.70 9.53
N SER A 206 7.03 -18.23 9.01
CA SER A 206 7.15 -16.99 8.26
C SER A 206 8.42 -17.02 7.41
N ASN A 207 8.48 -16.22 6.36
CA ASN A 207 9.75 -15.80 5.79
C ASN A 207 10.49 -14.87 6.75
N THR A 208 11.80 -14.70 6.55
CA THR A 208 12.62 -13.81 7.36
C THR A 208 12.77 -12.44 6.71
N TYR A 209 12.96 -11.39 7.51
CA TYR A 209 13.12 -10.02 7.03
C TYR A 209 14.11 -9.27 7.90
N ASN A 210 15.17 -8.73 7.28
CA ASN A 210 16.12 -7.86 7.95
C ASN A 210 16.10 -6.45 7.32
N PRO A 211 15.44 -5.47 7.95
CA PRO A 211 15.40 -4.10 7.42
C PRO A 211 16.74 -3.36 7.53
N PHE A 212 17.70 -3.88 8.29
CA PHE A 212 19.01 -3.24 8.53
C PHE A 212 20.11 -3.69 7.57
N ALA A 213 19.86 -4.75 6.79
CA ALA A 213 20.80 -5.27 5.82
C ALA A 213 21.07 -4.29 4.67
N VAL A 214 20.06 -3.49 4.28
CA VAL A 214 20.14 -2.57 3.15
C VAL A 214 19.65 -1.19 3.57
N GLY A 215 20.42 -0.15 3.25
CA GLY A 215 20.07 1.24 3.52
C GLY A 215 21.24 2.03 4.07
N ASN A 216 21.21 3.36 3.90
CA ASN A 216 22.20 4.24 4.52
C ASN A 216 21.91 4.43 6.03
N SER A 217 22.89 4.93 6.77
CA SER A 217 22.78 5.14 8.22
C SER A 217 21.58 6.00 8.60
N GLU A 218 21.31 7.07 7.85
CA GLU A 218 20.19 7.99 8.10
C GLU A 218 18.83 7.28 7.97
N SER A 219 18.63 6.47 6.94
CA SER A 219 17.38 5.71 6.75
C SER A 219 17.18 4.68 7.86
N LEU A 220 18.26 4.02 8.29
CA LEU A 220 18.19 3.07 9.40
C LEU A 220 17.92 3.77 10.74
N ILE A 221 18.49 4.94 10.98
CA ILE A 221 18.18 5.79 12.13
C ILE A 221 16.69 6.13 12.13
N GLN A 222 16.17 6.64 11.01
CA GLN A 222 14.75 7.00 10.89
C GLN A 222 13.84 5.81 11.13
N LEU A 223 14.22 4.62 10.64
CA LEU A 223 13.48 3.39 10.91
C LEU A 223 13.43 3.11 12.41
N VAL A 224 14.57 3.11 13.12
CA VAL A 224 14.58 2.86 14.58
C VAL A 224 13.80 3.95 15.35
N VAL A 225 13.95 5.22 14.95
CA VAL A 225 13.26 6.35 15.57
C VAL A 225 11.75 6.29 15.36
N SER A 226 11.28 5.82 14.19
CA SER A 226 9.85 5.67 13.90
C SER A 226 9.15 4.65 14.80
N LEU A 227 9.92 3.69 15.34
CA LEU A 227 9.43 2.67 16.26
C LEU A 227 9.40 3.12 17.70
N MET A 228 10.02 4.26 18.03
CA MET A 228 9.94 4.84 19.35
C MET A 228 8.52 5.29 19.66
N ASP A 229 8.07 5.05 20.89
CA ASP A 229 6.77 5.52 21.36
C ASP A 229 6.69 7.06 21.28
N ALA A 230 5.54 7.60 20.89
CA ALA A 230 5.28 9.02 20.99
C ALA A 230 5.19 9.40 22.48
N GLY A 231 6.08 10.26 22.95
CA GLY A 231 6.04 10.77 24.31
C GLY A 231 5.12 11.99 24.43
N ASP A 232 4.53 12.21 25.61
CA ASP A 232 3.91 13.49 25.95
C ASP A 232 4.94 14.64 25.93
N ALA A 233 4.50 15.90 26.07
CA ALA A 233 5.36 17.11 25.99
C ALA A 233 6.63 17.13 26.88
N LYS A 234 6.75 16.27 27.91
CA LYS A 234 8.00 16.05 28.69
C LYS A 234 8.88 14.91 28.15
N GLY A 235 8.30 13.97 27.42
CA GLY A 235 8.97 12.88 26.71
C GLY A 235 9.76 13.36 25.48
N ASP A 236 9.41 14.52 24.91
CA ASP A 236 10.08 15.07 23.71
C ASP A 236 11.57 15.37 23.93
N MET A 237 11.97 15.86 25.10
CA MET A 237 13.39 16.07 25.42
C MET A 237 14.17 14.76 25.44
N TRP A 238 13.58 13.70 26.02
CA TRP A 238 14.19 12.38 26.11
C TRP A 238 14.22 11.67 24.76
N LYS A 239 13.19 11.89 23.93
CA LYS A 239 13.14 11.42 22.54
C LYS A 239 14.26 12.07 21.72
N GLY A 240 14.46 13.38 21.85
CA GLY A 240 15.57 14.09 21.19
C GLY A 240 16.94 13.53 21.56
N ARG A 241 17.17 13.24 22.85
CA ARG A 241 18.43 12.60 23.30
C ARG A 241 18.60 11.18 22.77
N ALA A 242 17.55 10.38 22.77
CA ALA A 242 17.59 9.04 22.22
C ALA A 242 17.84 9.04 20.69
N ILE A 243 17.28 10.01 19.96
CA ILE A 243 17.62 10.22 18.53
C ILE A 243 19.12 10.52 18.38
N SER A 244 19.68 11.43 19.19
CA SER A 244 21.12 11.71 19.18
C SER A 244 21.95 10.46 19.49
N PHE A 245 21.51 9.63 20.44
CA PHE A 245 22.18 8.39 20.81
C PHE A 245 22.22 7.37 19.67
N ILE A 246 21.07 7.05 19.05
CA ILE A 246 21.07 6.09 17.94
C ILE A 246 21.81 6.65 16.71
N SER A 247 21.76 7.98 16.52
CA SER A 247 22.47 8.67 15.44
C SER A 247 23.99 8.65 15.61
N SER A 248 24.49 8.50 16.83
CA SER A 248 25.94 8.40 17.07
C SER A 248 26.47 7.00 16.76
N VAL A 249 25.72 5.94 17.07
CA VAL A 249 26.17 4.54 16.92
C VAL A 249 25.89 3.94 15.54
N MET A 250 24.74 4.24 14.92
CA MET A 250 24.33 3.62 13.66
C MET A 250 25.34 3.83 12.50
N PRO A 251 25.96 5.01 12.32
CA PRO A 251 26.98 5.20 11.28
C PRO A 251 28.18 4.25 11.42
N ALA A 252 28.68 4.04 12.64
CA ALA A 252 29.79 3.12 12.89
C ALA A 252 29.42 1.66 12.57
N LEU A 253 28.19 1.24 12.90
CA LEU A 253 27.70 -0.09 12.54
C LEU A 253 27.55 -0.27 11.03
N VAL A 254 27.10 0.77 10.33
CA VAL A 254 27.00 0.78 8.87
C VAL A 254 28.39 0.76 8.21
N ASP A 255 29.38 1.47 8.73
CA ASP A 255 30.77 1.42 8.23
C ASP A 255 31.31 -0.02 8.25
N LEU A 256 31.09 -0.75 9.35
CA LEU A 256 31.51 -2.15 9.46
C LEU A 256 30.71 -3.08 8.56
N ARG A 257 29.40 -2.82 8.39
CA ARG A 257 28.53 -3.57 7.47
C ARG A 257 28.99 -3.44 6.03
N ASP A 258 29.24 -2.21 5.58
CA ASP A 258 29.61 -1.93 4.19
C ASP A 258 31.01 -2.45 3.85
N GLN A 259 31.87 -2.62 4.86
CA GLN A 259 33.16 -3.32 4.75
C GLN A 259 33.05 -4.86 4.88
N SER A 260 31.84 -5.41 5.01
CA SER A 260 31.60 -6.84 5.24
C SER A 260 32.25 -7.41 6.51
N LEU A 261 32.55 -6.55 7.49
CA LEU A 261 33.10 -6.93 8.80
C LEU A 261 32.02 -7.23 9.84
N LEU A 262 30.80 -6.74 9.62
CA LEU A 262 29.66 -6.95 10.49
C LEU A 262 28.41 -7.29 9.67
N MET A 263 27.75 -8.39 10.05
CA MET A 263 26.43 -8.69 9.52
C MET A 263 25.37 -7.93 10.33
N LEU A 264 25.00 -6.74 9.87
CA LEU A 264 24.09 -5.86 10.61
C LEU A 264 22.66 -6.42 10.64
N HIS A 265 22.15 -6.64 11.85
CA HIS A 265 20.79 -7.08 12.13
C HIS A 265 20.39 -6.55 13.52
N ILE A 266 19.15 -6.83 13.95
CA ILE A 266 18.61 -6.29 15.21
C ILE A 266 19.45 -6.68 16.45
N GLY A 267 19.98 -7.90 16.48
CA GLY A 267 20.83 -8.41 17.55
C GLY A 267 22.14 -7.62 17.65
N ALA A 268 22.86 -7.46 16.54
CA ALA A 268 24.08 -6.65 16.48
C ALA A 268 23.88 -5.20 16.94
N ILE A 269 22.73 -4.59 16.61
CA ILE A 269 22.40 -3.23 17.09
C ILE A 269 22.22 -3.24 18.60
N ARG A 270 21.43 -4.18 19.14
CA ARG A 270 21.17 -4.32 20.59
C ARG A 270 22.46 -4.56 21.38
N GLU A 271 23.38 -5.37 20.86
CA GLU A 271 24.67 -5.67 21.48
C GLU A 271 25.62 -4.47 21.50
N ALA A 272 25.49 -3.53 20.55
CA ALA A 272 26.34 -2.35 20.46
C ALA A 272 25.93 -1.19 21.37
N LEU A 273 24.70 -1.20 21.92
CA LEU A 273 24.18 -0.09 22.73
C LEU A 273 24.76 0.02 24.14
N PRO A 274 25.06 -1.06 24.89
CA PRO A 274 25.68 -0.93 26.21
C PRO A 274 27.02 -0.19 26.15
N TYR A 275 27.29 0.68 27.13
CA TYR A 275 28.48 1.55 27.11
C TYR A 275 29.82 0.83 26.87
N PRO A 276 30.11 -0.34 27.49
CA PRO A 276 31.34 -1.10 27.18
C PRO A 276 31.50 -1.40 25.69
N LYS A 277 30.43 -1.87 25.04
CA LYS A 277 30.41 -2.21 23.62
C LYS A 277 30.42 -0.99 22.72
N TYR A 278 29.77 0.09 23.14
CA TYR A 278 29.86 1.38 22.47
C TYR A 278 31.29 1.93 22.48
N PHE A 279 31.99 1.83 23.62
CA PHE A 279 33.39 2.27 23.74
C PHE A 279 34.34 1.38 22.93
N GLU A 280 34.13 0.06 22.93
CA GLU A 280 34.85 -0.87 22.06
C GLU A 280 34.68 -0.51 20.57
N LEU A 281 33.44 -0.26 20.14
CA LEU A 281 33.12 0.14 18.77
C LEU A 281 33.78 1.46 18.37
N MET A 282 33.76 2.47 19.25
CA MET A 282 34.40 3.77 19.00
C MET A 282 35.92 3.64 18.79
N ASN A 283 36.56 2.69 19.47
CA ASN A 283 38.00 2.41 19.36
C ASN A 283 38.34 1.43 18.22
N ASN A 284 37.35 0.92 17.49
CA ASN A 284 37.59 0.04 16.36
C ASN A 284 38.35 0.79 15.25
N VAL A 285 39.40 0.17 14.71
CA VAL A 285 40.23 0.76 13.66
C VAL A 285 39.52 0.84 12.31
N ASN A 286 38.50 0.02 12.09
CA ASN A 286 37.79 -0.10 10.82
C ASN A 286 36.63 0.89 10.67
N ILE A 287 36.25 1.63 11.71
CA ILE A 287 35.21 2.67 11.59
C ILE A 287 35.82 3.96 11.05
N SER A 288 35.04 4.74 10.29
CA SER A 288 35.50 6.01 9.75
C SER A 288 35.76 7.05 10.86
N GLN A 289 36.66 7.99 10.61
CA GLN A 289 36.92 9.08 11.56
C GLN A 289 35.65 9.90 11.83
N LYS A 290 34.81 10.11 10.82
CA LYS A 290 33.52 10.78 10.97
C LYS A 290 32.61 10.05 11.96
N SER A 291 32.44 8.74 11.83
CA SER A 291 31.64 7.93 12.75
C SER A 291 32.21 7.99 14.17
N ARG A 292 33.54 7.93 14.31
CA ARG A 292 34.23 8.06 15.61
C ARG A 292 33.99 9.43 16.25
N ASP A 293 34.10 10.51 15.48
CA ASP A 293 33.89 11.87 15.96
C ASP A 293 32.43 12.08 16.41
N MET A 294 31.46 11.53 15.68
CA MET A 294 30.04 11.54 16.10
C MET A 294 29.81 10.78 17.40
N MET A 295 30.43 9.60 17.55
CA MET A 295 30.34 8.83 18.79
C MET A 295 30.96 9.57 19.97
N GLN A 296 32.11 10.21 19.76
CA GLN A 296 32.81 10.96 20.78
C GLN A 296 32.08 12.25 21.17
N ALA A 297 31.53 12.98 20.20
CA ALA A 297 30.72 14.17 20.45
C ALA A 297 29.51 13.84 21.33
N PHE A 298 28.81 12.75 21.02
CA PHE A 298 27.70 12.28 21.86
C PHE A 298 28.15 12.01 23.31
N LEU A 299 29.29 11.34 23.52
CA LEU A 299 29.78 11.06 24.88
C LEU A 299 30.08 12.34 25.66
N TYR A 300 30.60 13.39 25.01
CA TYR A 300 30.83 14.69 25.66
C TYR A 300 29.53 15.38 26.09
N ASP A 301 28.43 15.15 25.36
CA ASP A 301 27.11 15.70 25.71
C ASP A 301 26.45 14.94 26.88
N VAL A 302 26.92 13.73 27.22
CA VAL A 302 26.41 12.97 28.36
C VAL A 302 27.02 13.51 29.66
N PRO A 303 26.19 13.99 30.62
CA PRO A 303 26.71 14.52 31.88
C PRO A 303 27.56 13.50 32.65
N GLY A 304 28.72 13.95 33.14
CA GLY A 304 29.63 13.12 33.94
C GLY A 304 30.63 12.29 33.14
N TYR A 305 30.65 12.40 31.80
CA TYR A 305 31.65 11.76 30.95
C TYR A 305 33.05 12.36 31.18
N LYS A 306 34.05 11.49 31.31
CA LYS A 306 35.46 11.85 31.48
C LYS A 306 36.33 11.00 30.57
N ARG A 307 36.98 11.62 29.58
CA ARG A 307 37.78 10.91 28.57
C ARG A 307 38.95 10.14 29.17
N ASP A 308 39.58 10.68 30.22
CA ASP A 308 40.69 10.08 30.95
C ASP A 308 40.33 8.75 31.63
N LYS A 309 39.05 8.53 31.91
CA LYS A 309 38.58 7.33 32.60
C LYS A 309 38.28 6.14 31.69
N GLY A 310 38.31 6.32 30.36
CA GLY A 310 38.05 5.24 29.41
C GLY A 310 36.72 4.53 29.70
N GLU A 311 36.73 3.21 29.87
CA GLU A 311 35.54 2.41 30.20
C GLU A 311 35.02 2.62 31.64
N ASN A 312 35.88 3.04 32.58
CA ASN A 312 35.55 3.15 34.01
C ASN A 312 34.93 4.51 34.37
N GLN A 313 33.77 4.81 33.79
CA GLN A 313 33.08 6.08 33.97
C GLN A 313 32.43 6.26 35.36
N SER A 314 32.05 7.50 35.67
CA SER A 314 31.36 7.82 36.92
C SER A 314 29.97 7.19 37.02
N ALA A 315 29.48 6.97 38.24
CA ALA A 315 28.11 6.47 38.46
C ALA A 315 27.06 7.39 37.80
N THR A 316 27.27 8.71 37.89
CA THR A 316 26.42 9.72 37.25
C THR A 316 26.37 9.54 35.73
N PHE A 317 27.51 9.28 35.08
CA PHE A 317 27.53 9.01 33.64
C PHE A 317 26.77 7.73 33.29
N ASN A 318 27.03 6.63 34.00
CA ASN A 318 26.40 5.35 33.71
C ASN A 318 24.86 5.44 33.85
N GLU A 319 24.37 6.20 34.82
CA GLU A 319 22.95 6.47 35.00
C GLU A 319 22.38 7.28 33.81
N GLN A 320 23.02 8.39 33.43
CA GLN A 320 22.57 9.25 32.32
C GLN A 320 22.65 8.56 30.95
N TYR A 321 23.66 7.73 30.74
CA TYR A 321 23.78 6.90 29.55
C TYR A 321 22.69 5.83 29.51
N GLY A 322 22.46 5.16 30.65
CA GLY A 322 21.41 4.14 30.81
C GLY A 322 20.02 4.66 30.46
N TYR A 323 19.65 5.86 30.90
CA TYR A 323 18.35 6.45 30.57
C TYR A 323 18.09 6.62 29.06
N GLN A 324 19.15 6.87 28.28
CA GLN A 324 19.04 6.99 26.81
C GLN A 324 18.91 5.61 26.16
N GLN A 325 19.68 4.62 26.64
CA GLN A 325 19.60 3.23 26.18
C GLN A 325 18.24 2.59 26.50
N MET A 326 17.63 2.91 27.64
CA MET A 326 16.35 2.35 28.06
C MET A 326 15.22 2.62 27.05
N GLN A 327 15.28 3.72 26.29
CA GLN A 327 14.29 4.06 25.26
C GLN A 327 14.21 3.02 24.13
N PHE A 328 15.33 2.35 23.82
CA PHE A 328 15.39 1.36 22.74
C PHE A 328 15.18 -0.08 23.24
N THR A 329 15.31 -0.32 24.55
CA THR A 329 15.35 -1.67 25.12
C THR A 329 14.07 -2.46 24.83
N ARG A 330 12.90 -1.82 24.94
CA ARG A 330 11.60 -2.49 24.69
C ARG A 330 11.45 -2.92 23.23
N ILE A 331 11.74 -2.01 22.30
CA ILE A 331 11.54 -2.24 20.85
C ILE A 331 12.54 -3.28 20.33
N LEU A 332 13.82 -3.12 20.69
CA LEU A 332 14.86 -4.05 20.26
C LEU A 332 14.64 -5.45 20.84
N SER A 333 14.20 -5.56 22.10
CA SER A 333 13.84 -6.86 22.70
C SER A 333 12.61 -7.48 22.01
N SER A 334 11.58 -6.69 21.66
CA SER A 334 10.44 -7.23 20.94
C SER A 334 10.84 -7.84 19.58
N LEU A 335 11.65 -7.11 18.81
CA LEU A 335 12.10 -7.58 17.49
C LEU A 335 13.10 -8.73 17.56
N ALA A 336 14.04 -8.69 18.52
CA ALA A 336 15.07 -9.72 18.66
C ALA A 336 14.55 -11.01 19.30
N ASP A 337 13.65 -10.90 20.29
CA ASP A 337 13.23 -12.02 21.12
C ASP A 337 11.84 -12.54 20.70
N THR A 338 10.80 -11.69 20.67
CA THR A 338 9.42 -12.11 20.31
C THR A 338 9.33 -12.49 18.83
N TYR A 339 9.86 -11.61 17.97
CA TYR A 339 9.84 -11.77 16.51
C TYR A 339 11.21 -12.15 15.94
N GLY A 340 12.07 -12.75 16.77
CA GLY A 340 13.43 -13.13 16.37
C GLY A 340 13.47 -14.09 15.19
N HIS A 341 12.50 -15.00 15.10
CA HIS A 341 12.32 -15.90 13.95
C HIS A 341 12.10 -15.17 12.61
N ILE A 342 11.72 -13.89 12.63
CA ILE A 342 11.60 -13.01 11.45
C ILE A 342 12.83 -12.12 11.33
N TYR A 343 13.17 -11.38 12.39
CA TYR A 343 14.12 -10.25 12.36
C TYR A 343 15.52 -10.56 12.83
N HIS A 344 15.70 -11.60 13.65
CA HIS A 344 17.01 -12.01 14.16
C HIS A 344 17.73 -12.88 13.12
N THR A 345 17.82 -12.35 11.90
CA THR A 345 18.58 -12.95 10.81
C THR A 345 19.55 -11.92 10.23
N PRO A 346 20.81 -12.31 9.98
CA PRO A 346 21.74 -11.54 9.16
C PRO A 346 21.20 -11.26 7.75
N GLN A 347 20.63 -12.29 7.11
CA GLN A 347 20.13 -12.22 5.72
C GLN A 347 18.64 -12.55 5.70
N GLY A 348 17.84 -11.57 5.28
CA GLY A 348 16.40 -11.73 5.12
C GLY A 348 16.05 -12.36 3.78
N GLU A 349 15.06 -13.25 3.77
CA GLU A 349 14.47 -13.77 2.53
C GLU A 349 13.63 -12.70 1.81
N VAL A 350 12.97 -11.83 2.58
CA VAL A 350 12.20 -10.72 2.05
C VAL A 350 13.10 -9.51 1.84
N VAL A 351 13.19 -9.05 0.60
CA VAL A 351 13.80 -7.75 0.26
C VAL A 351 12.75 -6.90 -0.43
N LEU A 352 12.23 -5.87 0.24
CA LEU A 352 11.10 -5.09 -0.31
C LEU A 352 11.42 -4.39 -1.63
N LYS A 353 12.68 -4.01 -1.87
CA LYS A 353 13.14 -3.51 -3.17
C LYS A 353 12.96 -4.55 -4.27
N ASP A 354 13.31 -5.80 -4.00
CA ASP A 354 13.14 -6.93 -4.92
C ASP A 354 11.66 -7.20 -5.18
N VAL A 355 10.83 -7.16 -4.14
CA VAL A 355 9.37 -7.33 -4.25
C VAL A 355 8.77 -6.40 -5.31
N VAL A 356 9.15 -5.13 -5.30
CA VAL A 356 8.61 -4.16 -6.26
C VAL A 356 9.27 -4.26 -7.61
N VAL A 357 10.61 -4.29 -7.66
CA VAL A 357 11.34 -4.24 -8.93
C VAL A 357 11.03 -5.47 -9.78
N ASN A 358 11.04 -6.65 -9.15
CA ASN A 358 10.80 -7.93 -9.80
C ASN A 358 9.34 -8.38 -9.70
N ARG A 359 8.43 -7.48 -9.28
CA ARG A 359 6.98 -7.71 -9.28
C ARG A 359 6.59 -9.00 -8.55
N ARG A 360 7.23 -9.29 -7.41
CA ARG A 360 6.85 -10.39 -6.51
C ARG A 360 5.68 -10.00 -5.62
N ILE A 361 5.13 -10.98 -4.92
CA ILE A 361 3.95 -10.83 -4.10
C ILE A 361 4.37 -10.84 -2.63
N PHE A 362 3.93 -9.84 -1.88
CA PHE A 362 4.28 -9.70 -0.46
C PHE A 362 3.03 -9.65 0.40
N LEU A 363 2.96 -10.51 1.41
CA LEU A 363 1.87 -10.55 2.37
C LEU A 363 2.41 -10.34 3.78
N ALA A 364 1.90 -9.35 4.50
CA ALA A 364 2.18 -9.14 5.92
C ALA A 364 0.90 -9.38 6.73
N LEU A 365 0.92 -10.34 7.65
CA LEU A 365 -0.22 -10.69 8.51
C LEU A 365 0.05 -10.18 9.93
N LEU A 366 -0.63 -9.11 10.33
CA LEU A 366 -0.46 -8.50 11.64
C LEU A 366 -1.39 -9.16 12.69
N PRO A 367 -0.95 -9.40 13.93
CA PRO A 367 -1.66 -10.27 14.87
C PRO A 367 -2.59 -9.46 15.77
N ALA A 368 -3.64 -8.85 15.21
CA ALA A 368 -4.47 -7.87 15.92
C ALA A 368 -5.23 -8.41 17.14
N LEU A 369 -5.49 -9.73 17.20
CA LEU A 369 -6.11 -10.38 18.35
C LEU A 369 -5.11 -10.93 19.38
N GLU A 370 -3.85 -11.17 18.99
CA GLU A 370 -2.84 -11.72 19.91
C GLU A 370 -2.09 -10.63 20.69
N LYS A 371 -2.07 -9.39 20.17
CA LYS A 371 -1.23 -8.31 20.69
C LYS A 371 -2.01 -7.04 20.99
N SER A 372 -1.43 -6.20 21.84
CA SER A 372 -1.98 -4.88 22.15
C SER A 372 -1.87 -3.94 20.96
N ARG A 373 -2.71 -2.90 20.91
CA ARG A 373 -2.69 -1.91 19.82
C ARG A 373 -1.34 -1.22 19.63
N PRO A 374 -0.60 -0.81 20.69
CA PRO A 374 0.72 -0.22 20.50
C PRO A 374 1.72 -1.18 19.84
N GLU A 375 1.69 -2.46 20.22
CA GLU A 375 2.55 -3.47 19.62
C GLU A 375 2.20 -3.72 18.14
N LEU A 376 0.91 -3.79 17.83
CA LEU A 376 0.40 -3.90 16.46
C LEU A 376 0.83 -2.69 15.61
N GLY A 377 0.70 -1.49 16.18
CA GLY A 377 1.13 -0.24 15.56
C GLY A 377 2.63 -0.26 15.24
N ASN A 378 3.47 -0.74 16.16
CA ASN A 378 4.91 -0.84 15.95
C ASN A 378 5.24 -1.81 14.80
N LEU A 379 4.60 -2.98 14.73
CA LEU A 379 4.81 -3.92 13.63
C LEU A 379 4.38 -3.35 12.28
N GLY A 380 3.21 -2.73 12.21
CA GLY A 380 2.72 -2.11 10.99
C GLY A 380 3.60 -0.93 10.56
N LYS A 381 4.10 -0.12 11.50
CA LYS A 381 5.09 0.94 11.23
C LYS A 381 6.36 0.40 10.57
N ILE A 382 6.88 -0.76 10.98
CA ILE A 382 8.05 -1.38 10.32
C ILE A 382 7.75 -1.70 8.86
N ILE A 383 6.59 -2.30 8.59
CA ILE A 383 6.18 -2.65 7.22
C ILE A 383 6.00 -1.39 6.37
N VAL A 384 5.30 -0.38 6.88
CA VAL A 384 5.10 0.91 6.19
C VAL A 384 6.42 1.65 5.98
N ALA A 385 7.31 1.70 6.98
CA ALA A 385 8.63 2.29 6.87
C ALA A 385 9.50 1.56 5.85
N GLY A 386 9.45 0.23 5.82
CA GLY A 386 10.13 -0.58 4.81
C GLY A 386 9.62 -0.29 3.40
N MET A 387 8.29 -0.19 3.22
CA MET A 387 7.69 0.19 1.93
C MET A 387 8.07 1.62 1.54
N LYS A 388 8.02 2.58 2.46
CA LYS A 388 8.44 3.97 2.23
C LYS A 388 9.92 4.07 1.85
N GLY A 389 10.80 3.36 2.55
CA GLY A 389 12.24 3.30 2.25
C GLY A 389 12.51 2.72 0.86
N MET A 390 11.78 1.66 0.49
CA MET A 390 11.83 1.10 -0.86
C MET A 390 11.35 2.10 -1.93
N MET A 391 10.23 2.81 -1.69
CA MET A 391 9.72 3.84 -2.60
C MET A 391 10.72 4.97 -2.77
N GLY A 392 11.31 5.45 -1.67
CA GLY A 392 12.34 6.49 -1.70
C GLY A 392 13.57 6.08 -2.52
N ALA A 393 14.01 4.83 -2.42
CA ALA A 393 15.12 4.31 -3.21
C ALA A 393 14.84 4.28 -4.73
N GLN A 394 13.57 4.24 -5.15
CA GLN A 394 13.17 4.28 -6.57
C GLN A 394 13.20 5.69 -7.19
N LEU A 395 13.31 6.75 -6.38
CA LEU A 395 13.44 8.12 -6.91
C LEU A 395 14.73 8.31 -7.72
N GLY A 396 15.74 7.45 -7.50
CA GLY A 396 17.03 7.50 -8.16
C GLY A 396 17.95 8.56 -7.54
N ASN A 397 19.23 8.23 -7.41
CA ASN A 397 20.26 9.12 -6.85
C ASN A 397 21.34 9.51 -7.87
N LYS A 398 21.33 8.90 -9.07
CA LYS A 398 22.26 9.17 -10.15
C LYS A 398 21.62 10.11 -11.17
N VAL A 399 22.33 11.18 -11.52
CA VAL A 399 21.93 12.15 -12.55
C VAL A 399 22.66 11.89 -13.87
N GLU A 400 23.85 11.28 -13.80
CA GLU A 400 24.69 10.94 -14.93
C GLU A 400 24.63 9.43 -15.22
N GLY A 401 24.50 9.07 -16.50
CA GLY A 401 24.33 7.69 -16.95
C GLY A 401 23.55 7.59 -18.25
N SER A 402 23.41 6.38 -18.77
CA SER A 402 22.61 6.16 -19.99
C SER A 402 21.11 6.30 -19.71
N LYS A 403 20.32 6.64 -20.74
CA LYS A 403 18.85 6.69 -20.64
C LYS A 403 18.27 5.36 -20.12
N LEU A 404 18.82 4.24 -20.58
CA LEU A 404 18.38 2.91 -20.20
C LEU A 404 18.54 2.70 -18.68
N GLU A 405 19.70 3.08 -18.15
CA GLU A 405 20.01 2.94 -16.72
C GLU A 405 19.23 3.92 -15.84
N LEU A 406 19.00 5.15 -16.30
CA LEU A 406 18.43 6.21 -15.48
C LEU A 406 16.91 6.35 -15.59
N LEU A 407 16.33 6.17 -16.78
CA LEU A 407 14.94 6.48 -17.07
C LEU A 407 14.10 5.24 -17.37
N ASP A 408 14.59 4.36 -18.25
CA ASP A 408 13.80 3.21 -18.69
C ASP A 408 13.72 2.10 -17.62
N SER A 409 14.70 2.04 -16.70
CA SER A 409 14.72 1.13 -15.56
C SER A 409 13.76 1.49 -14.42
N ARG A 410 13.14 2.68 -14.45
CA ARG A 410 12.27 3.16 -13.36
C ARG A 410 10.94 2.43 -13.36
N GLN A 411 10.39 2.14 -12.19
CA GLN A 411 9.03 1.56 -12.09
C GLN A 411 7.93 2.46 -12.66
N THR A 412 8.21 3.77 -12.79
CA THR A 412 7.26 4.77 -13.28
C THR A 412 6.84 4.55 -14.73
N THR A 413 7.75 3.98 -15.54
CA THR A 413 7.54 3.66 -16.96
C THR A 413 6.75 2.37 -17.17
N ALA A 414 6.54 1.57 -16.12
CA ALA A 414 5.78 0.35 -16.21
C ALA A 414 4.32 0.61 -16.67
N PRO A 415 3.77 -0.24 -17.55
CA PRO A 415 2.42 -0.05 -18.09
C PRO A 415 1.31 -0.23 -17.03
N THR A 416 1.65 -0.85 -15.90
CA THR A 416 0.73 -1.14 -14.79
C THR A 416 1.33 -0.71 -13.45
N PRO A 417 0.49 -0.20 -12.53
CA PRO A 417 0.97 0.24 -11.23
C PRO A 417 1.27 -0.96 -10.32
N PHE A 418 2.21 -0.79 -9.39
CA PHE A 418 2.37 -1.76 -8.30
C PHE A 418 1.31 -1.48 -7.23
N ILE A 419 0.46 -2.46 -6.92
CA ILE A 419 -0.61 -2.31 -5.92
C ILE A 419 -0.04 -2.57 -4.53
N ALA A 420 -0.26 -1.64 -3.60
CA ALA A 420 0.02 -1.84 -2.18
C ALA A 420 -1.25 -1.60 -1.36
N ILE A 421 -1.75 -2.67 -0.74
CA ILE A 421 -2.99 -2.68 0.05
C ILE A 421 -2.64 -2.64 1.53
N PHE A 422 -3.26 -1.74 2.25
CA PHE A 422 -3.18 -1.61 3.70
C PHE A 422 -4.58 -1.77 4.30
N ASP A 423 -4.93 -2.98 4.72
CA ASP A 423 -6.18 -3.23 5.44
C ASP A 423 -6.04 -2.82 6.90
N GLU A 424 -7.09 -2.22 7.42
CA GLU A 424 -7.16 -1.59 8.75
C GLU A 424 -6.02 -0.62 9.04
N LEU A 425 -5.67 0.19 8.03
CA LEU A 425 -4.55 1.15 8.09
C LEU A 425 -4.63 2.08 9.31
N GLY A 426 -5.85 2.42 9.76
CA GLY A 426 -6.07 3.27 10.93
C GLY A 426 -5.43 2.75 12.23
N TYR A 427 -5.07 1.46 12.34
CA TYR A 427 -4.41 0.95 13.55
C TYR A 427 -2.88 1.14 13.57
N TYR A 428 -2.25 1.38 12.43
CA TYR A 428 -0.79 1.36 12.33
C TYR A 428 -0.21 2.41 11.37
N ILE A 429 -1.01 3.40 10.96
CA ILE A 429 -0.53 4.50 10.14
C ILE A 429 0.52 5.34 10.90
N PRO A 430 1.73 5.53 10.35
CA PRO A 430 2.68 6.50 10.89
C PRO A 430 2.25 7.95 10.62
N ASP A 431 2.63 8.88 11.49
CA ASP A 431 2.37 10.32 11.34
C ASP A 431 2.96 10.89 10.02
N ASP A 432 4.09 10.33 9.58
CA ASP A 432 4.82 10.76 8.38
C ASP A 432 4.41 9.99 7.11
N ALA A 433 3.32 9.22 7.17
CA ALA A 433 2.80 8.46 6.04
C ALA A 433 2.26 9.37 4.93
N ALA A 434 1.84 10.60 5.23
CA ALA A 434 1.29 11.54 4.23
C ALA A 434 2.22 11.75 3.03
N LEU A 435 3.54 11.81 3.26
CA LEU A 435 4.53 11.95 2.19
C LEU A 435 4.58 10.71 1.28
N MET A 436 4.37 9.52 1.83
CA MET A 436 4.27 8.28 1.04
C MET A 436 3.10 8.38 0.05
N TRP A 437 1.92 8.78 0.51
CA TRP A 437 0.74 8.95 -0.35
C TRP A 437 0.90 10.09 -1.36
N ALA A 438 1.63 11.16 -1.02
CA ALA A 438 1.87 12.25 -1.96
C ALA A 438 2.83 11.86 -3.10
N GLN A 439 3.86 11.06 -2.81
CA GLN A 439 4.92 10.72 -3.77
C GLN A 439 4.70 9.40 -4.50
N ALA A 440 3.96 8.45 -3.93
CA ALA A 440 3.75 7.12 -4.50
C ALA A 440 3.17 7.16 -5.93
N ARG A 441 2.33 8.17 -6.23
CA ARG A 441 1.78 8.39 -7.57
C ARG A 441 2.87 8.53 -8.64
N SER A 442 3.87 9.37 -8.40
CA SER A 442 4.94 9.62 -9.39
C SER A 442 5.84 8.41 -9.55
N LEU A 443 5.91 7.56 -8.52
CA LEU A 443 6.69 6.33 -8.46
C LEU A 443 6.02 5.11 -9.13
N GLY A 444 4.79 5.27 -9.64
CA GLY A 444 4.06 4.18 -10.31
C GLY A 444 3.35 3.21 -9.37
N PHE A 445 3.03 3.65 -8.14
CA PHE A 445 2.30 2.85 -7.16
C PHE A 445 0.82 3.22 -7.10
N ALA A 446 -0.01 2.21 -6.81
CA ALA A 446 -1.42 2.36 -6.45
C ALA A 446 -1.60 1.90 -5.00
N LEU A 447 -1.61 2.86 -4.08
CA LEU A 447 -1.85 2.60 -2.66
C LEU A 447 -3.36 2.48 -2.40
N ILE A 448 -3.76 1.48 -1.62
CA ILE A 448 -5.16 1.26 -1.24
C ILE A 448 -5.23 1.22 0.29
N ALA A 449 -5.82 2.25 0.87
CA ALA A 449 -6.07 2.32 2.30
C ALA A 449 -7.48 1.79 2.58
N ALA A 450 -7.58 0.92 3.57
CA ALA A 450 -8.85 0.35 3.98
C ALA A 450 -9.05 0.46 5.50
N GLY A 451 -10.30 0.63 5.91
CA GLY A 451 -10.68 0.70 7.33
C GLY A 451 -12.17 0.47 7.55
N GLN A 452 -12.59 0.39 8.81
CA GLN A 452 -13.98 0.11 9.18
C GLN A 452 -14.88 1.33 9.09
N ASP A 453 -14.39 2.46 9.61
CA ASP A 453 -15.09 3.74 9.63
C ASP A 453 -14.07 4.88 9.61
N LEU A 454 -14.56 6.09 9.30
CA LEU A 454 -13.70 7.28 9.23
C LEU A 454 -13.21 7.73 10.62
N GLN A 455 -13.96 7.44 11.70
CA GLN A 455 -13.59 7.82 13.06
C GLN A 455 -12.36 7.06 13.56
N ALA A 456 -12.17 5.81 13.13
CA ALA A 456 -11.00 5.02 13.44
C ALA A 456 -9.71 5.67 12.94
N PHE A 457 -9.76 6.43 11.84
CA PHE A 457 -8.62 7.20 11.35
C PHE A 457 -8.37 8.48 12.17
N TYR A 458 -9.43 9.12 12.68
CA TYR A 458 -9.30 10.31 13.54
C TYR A 458 -8.83 10.00 14.96
N ARG A 459 -8.95 8.75 15.44
CA ARG A 459 -8.51 8.35 16.78
C ARG A 459 -7.00 8.11 16.88
N THR A 460 -6.33 8.03 15.75
CA THR A 460 -4.89 7.69 15.64
C THR A 460 -4.04 8.88 15.24
N SER A 461 -4.67 10.01 14.89
CA SER A 461 -4.04 11.29 14.52
C SER A 461 -4.03 12.30 15.65
#